data_AF-A0A927UTF2-F1
#
_entry.id   AF-A0A927UTF2-F1
#
_cell.length_a   1.000
_cell.length_b   1.000
_cell.length_c   1.000
_cell.angle_alpha   90.00
_cell.angle_beta   90.00
_cell.angle_gamma   90.00
#
_symmetry.space_group_name_H-M   'P 1'
#
loop_
_entity.id
_entity.type
_entity.pdbx_description
1 polymer ?
#
loop_
_entity_poly.entity_id
_entity_poly.type
_entity_poly.pdbx_seq_one_letter_code
_entity_poly.pdbx_strand_id
1 'polypeptide(L)'
;MEYWDIEDYLEEIKYLLTEYDEMTEEIILEWEEKARECIIKMSDGKKIKMKNEDDIQIAVKDEQIFWDMALKYHNYYRKKQIDEYWKEFDVTKAY
;
A
#
# COMPACT_ATOMS: atom_id res chain seq x y z
N MET A 1 4.80 11.54 -12.72
CA MET A 1 5.14 10.15 -12.38
C MET A 1 6.47 10.20 -11.68
N GLU A 2 6.42 9.95 -10.39
CA GLU A 2 7.55 9.96 -9.50
C GLU A 2 7.80 8.54 -9.01
N TYR A 3 9.03 8.26 -8.63
CA TYR A 3 9.41 6.97 -8.08
C TYR A 3 9.64 7.17 -6.60
N TRP A 4 8.87 6.45 -5.80
CA TRP A 4 8.98 6.43 -4.35
C TRP A 4 9.69 5.15 -3.94
N ASP A 5 10.56 5.24 -2.93
CA ASP A 5 11.05 4.05 -2.27
C ASP A 5 9.86 3.29 -1.64
N ILE A 6 9.96 1.96 -1.55
CA ILE A 6 8.92 1.16 -0.91
C ILE A 6 8.71 1.58 0.54
N GLU A 7 9.77 1.96 1.27
CA GLU A 7 9.67 2.43 2.65
C GLU A 7 8.85 3.71 2.72
N ASP A 8 9.25 4.74 1.95
CA ASP A 8 8.55 6.03 1.92
C ASP A 8 7.08 5.84 1.48
N TYR A 9 6.83 5.00 0.48
CA TYR A 9 5.48 4.69 -0.02
C TYR A 9 4.59 4.06 1.06
N LEU A 10 5.12 3.09 1.80
CA LEU A 10 4.38 2.41 2.87
C LEU A 10 4.18 3.34 4.06
N GLU A 11 5.18 4.14 4.43
CA GLU A 11 5.08 5.10 5.53
C GLU A 11 4.00 6.15 5.32
N GLU A 12 3.87 6.71 4.11
CA GLU A 12 2.80 7.66 3.79
C GLU A 12 1.41 7.05 4.00
N ILE A 13 1.19 5.82 3.53
CA ILE A 13 -0.10 5.14 3.71
C ILE A 13 -0.34 4.80 5.17
N LYS A 14 0.68 4.32 5.89
CA LYS A 14 0.59 4.05 7.34
C LYS A 14 0.20 5.29 8.10
N TYR A 15 0.83 6.43 7.81
CA TYR A 15 0.51 7.70 8.44
C TYR A 15 -0.97 8.05 8.24
N LEU A 16 -1.49 7.93 7.02
CA LEU A 16 -2.91 8.16 6.74
C LEU A 16 -3.83 7.15 7.46
N LEU A 17 -3.42 5.89 7.59
CA LEU A 17 -4.18 4.90 8.35
C LEU A 17 -4.30 5.27 9.83
N THR A 18 -3.30 5.94 10.42
CA THR A 18 -3.37 6.40 11.82
C THR A 18 -4.45 7.44 12.07
N GLU A 19 -4.95 8.12 11.02
CA GLU A 19 -6.03 9.11 11.16
C GLU A 19 -7.41 8.47 11.40
N TYR A 20 -7.54 7.15 11.22
CA TYR A 20 -8.77 6.42 11.49
C TYR A 20 -8.76 5.81 12.90
N ASP A 21 -9.71 6.21 13.75
CA ASP A 21 -9.82 5.76 15.15
C ASP A 21 -9.85 4.22 15.34
N GLU A 22 -10.31 3.49 14.33
CA GLU A 22 -10.45 2.02 14.36
C GLU A 22 -9.15 1.29 13.96
N MET A 23 -8.15 2.01 13.42
CA MET A 23 -6.86 1.48 12.99
C MET A 23 -5.85 1.53 14.15
N THR A 24 -5.67 0.40 14.82
CA THR A 24 -4.63 0.27 15.83
C THR A 24 -3.26 0.09 15.18
N GLU A 25 -2.20 0.37 15.94
CA GLU A 25 -0.81 0.14 15.51
C GLU A 25 -0.59 -1.30 15.01
N GLU A 26 -1.16 -2.29 15.72
CA GLU A 26 -1.09 -3.70 15.33
C GLU A 26 -1.67 -3.94 13.92
N ILE A 27 -2.86 -3.39 13.63
CA ILE A 27 -3.53 -3.52 12.33
C ILE A 27 -2.72 -2.86 11.21
N ILE A 28 -2.09 -1.72 11.52
CA ILE A 28 -1.29 -0.96 10.56
C ILE A 28 0.02 -1.71 10.25
N LEU A 29 0.65 -2.33 11.25
CA LEU A 29 1.84 -3.15 11.06
C LEU A 29 1.53 -4.43 10.28
N GLU A 30 0.41 -5.10 10.57
CA GLU A 30 -0.06 -6.24 9.77
C GLU A 30 -0.32 -5.87 8.31
N TRP A 31 -0.90 -4.68 8.08
CA TRP A 31 -1.09 -4.15 6.73
C TRP A 31 0.24 -3.93 6.02
N GLU A 32 1.22 -3.32 6.69
CA GLU A 32 2.54 -3.05 6.13
C GLU A 32 3.25 -4.33 5.70
N GLU A 33 3.31 -5.33 6.59
CA GLU A 33 3.97 -6.61 6.33
C GLU A 33 3.38 -7.27 5.07
N LYS A 34 2.05 -7.32 5.00
CA LYS A 34 1.35 -7.96 3.89
C LYS A 34 1.42 -7.14 2.60
N ALA A 35 1.37 -5.81 2.68
CA ALA A 35 1.56 -4.92 1.54
C ALA A 35 2.95 -5.09 0.94
N ARG A 36 3.99 -5.11 1.78
CA ARG A 36 5.37 -5.37 1.37
C ARG A 36 5.50 -6.71 0.65
N GLU A 37 4.96 -7.78 1.22
CA GLU A 37 4.96 -9.09 0.55
C GLU A 37 4.26 -9.06 -0.81
N CYS A 38 3.10 -8.40 -0.89
CA CYS A 38 2.36 -8.25 -2.14
C CYS A 38 3.20 -7.50 -3.18
N ILE A 39 3.83 -6.39 -2.80
CA ILE A 39 4.67 -5.57 -3.69
C ILE A 39 5.87 -6.39 -4.22
N ILE A 40 6.57 -7.11 -3.34
CA ILE A 40 7.69 -7.98 -3.72
C ILE A 40 7.23 -9.06 -4.71
N LYS A 41 6.04 -9.64 -4.51
CA LYS A 41 5.46 -10.66 -5.39
C LYS A 41 4.96 -10.09 -6.73
N MET A 42 4.62 -8.81 -6.80
CA MET A 42 4.14 -8.11 -8.00
C MET A 42 5.26 -7.80 -9.01
N SER A 43 6.32 -8.61 -9.07
CA SER A 43 7.60 -8.39 -9.76
C SER A 43 7.56 -8.26 -11.29
N ASP A 44 6.54 -7.62 -11.86
CA ASP A 44 6.40 -7.43 -13.29
C ASP A 44 5.96 -6.02 -13.69
N GLY A 45 6.75 -5.44 -14.59
CA GLY A 45 6.35 -4.32 -15.42
C GLY A 45 6.82 -2.93 -14.97
N LYS A 46 6.77 -2.00 -15.93
CA LYS A 46 7.26 -0.60 -15.94
C LYS A 46 6.94 0.27 -14.71
N LYS A 47 6.11 -0.22 -13.77
CA LYS A 47 5.59 0.52 -12.63
C LYS A 47 6.26 0.15 -11.30
N ILE A 48 6.87 -1.02 -11.18
CA ILE A 48 7.69 -1.39 -10.02
C ILE A 48 9.09 -1.65 -10.55
N LYS A 49 10.07 -0.87 -10.09
CA LYS A 49 11.48 -1.13 -10.39
C LYS A 49 12.08 -1.83 -9.19
N MET A 50 12.40 -3.10 -9.35
CA MET A 50 13.11 -3.87 -8.35
C MET A 50 14.53 -4.11 -8.83
N LYS A 51 15.52 -3.58 -8.11
CA LYS A 51 16.93 -3.87 -8.40
C LYS A 51 17.45 -5.00 -7.51
N ASN A 52 16.99 -5.05 -6.26
CA ASN A 52 17.11 -6.16 -5.31
C ASN A 52 15.95 -6.04 -4.28
N GLU A 53 15.89 -6.93 -3.28
CA GLU A 53 14.82 -6.90 -2.26
C GLU A 53 14.82 -5.64 -1.38
N ASP A 54 15.95 -4.94 -1.31
CA ASP A 54 16.16 -3.73 -0.50
C ASP A 54 16.07 -2.42 -1.33
N ASP A 55 15.89 -2.51 -2.66
CA ASP A 55 15.90 -1.38 -3.61
C ASP A 55 14.71 -1.58 -4.56
N ILE A 56 13.53 -1.30 -4.02
CA ILE A 56 12.23 -1.38 -4.68
C ILE A 56 11.68 0.03 -4.81
N GLN A 57 11.43 0.46 -6.05
CA GLN A 57 10.81 1.74 -6.34
C GLN A 57 9.44 1.56 -6.99
N ILE A 58 8.46 2.31 -6.49
CA ILE A 58 7.07 2.29 -6.95
C ILE A 58 6.81 3.55 -7.77
N ALA A 59 6.33 3.37 -9.00
CA ALA A 59 5.95 4.47 -9.87
C ALA A 59 4.58 5.03 -9.48
N VAL A 60 4.59 6.14 -8.74
CA VAL A 60 3.40 6.87 -8.33
C VAL A 60 3.09 7.95 -9.37
N LYS A 61 1.89 7.93 -9.93
CA LYS A 61 1.45 8.96 -10.88
C LYS A 61 0.87 10.19 -10.19
N ASP A 62 0.19 9.97 -9.07
CA ASP A 62 -0.57 10.93 -8.31
C ASP A 62 -0.54 10.49 -6.84
N GLU A 63 -0.19 11.40 -5.93
CA GLU A 63 -0.13 11.15 -4.49
C GLU A 63 -1.51 10.87 -3.87
N GLN A 64 -2.59 11.17 -4.59
CA GLN A 64 -3.95 10.74 -4.23
C GLN A 64 -4.04 9.22 -3.98
N ILE A 65 -3.14 8.44 -4.59
CA ILE A 65 -3.07 7.00 -4.37
C ILE A 65 -2.87 6.62 -2.89
N PHE A 66 -2.15 7.42 -2.11
CA PHE A 66 -1.90 7.12 -0.71
C PHE A 66 -3.21 7.17 0.08
N TRP A 67 -4.00 8.23 -0.16
CA TRP A 67 -5.33 8.42 0.42
C TRP A 67 -6.29 7.33 -0.01
N ASP A 68 -6.33 7.00 -1.30
CA ASP A 68 -7.24 5.97 -1.82
C ASP A 68 -6.92 4.60 -1.22
N MET A 69 -5.64 4.28 -1.05
CA MET A 69 -5.19 3.02 -0.45
C MET A 69 -5.59 2.92 1.03
N ALA A 70 -5.34 3.98 1.81
CA ALA A 70 -5.71 4.03 3.22
C ALA A 70 -7.24 3.93 3.40
N LEU A 71 -7.99 4.73 2.65
CA LEU A 71 -9.46 4.73 2.67
C LEU A 71 -10.03 3.37 2.24
N LYS A 72 -9.46 2.75 1.19
CA LYS A 72 -9.91 1.43 0.74
C LYS A 72 -9.66 0.39 1.82
N TYR A 73 -8.46 0.33 2.39
CA TYR A 73 -8.16 -0.63 3.46
C TYR A 73 -9.11 -0.47 4.66
N HIS A 74 -9.30 0.76 5.15
CA HIS A 74 -10.24 1.07 6.24
C HIS A 74 -11.66 0.60 5.92
N ASN A 75 -12.17 0.87 4.72
CA ASN A 75 -13.51 0.46 4.31
C ASN A 75 -13.68 -1.07 4.28
N TYR A 76 -12.71 -1.80 3.77
CA TYR A 76 -12.76 -3.26 3.75
C TYR A 76 -12.58 -3.84 5.15
N TYR A 77 -11.76 -3.22 6.00
CA TYR A 77 -11.60 -3.59 7.40
C TYR A 77 -12.93 -3.50 8.15
N ARG A 78 -13.58 -2.33 8.07
CA ARG A 78 -14.87 -2.06 8.71
C ARG A 78 -15.97 -3.03 8.24
N LYS A 79 -15.93 -3.44 6.97
CA LYS A 79 -16.87 -4.41 6.39
C LYS A 79 -16.51 -5.87 6.66
N LYS A 80 -15.38 -6.15 7.33
CA LYS A 80 -14.83 -7.50 7.55
C LYS A 80 -14.57 -8.26 6.24
N GLN A 81 -14.06 -7.54 5.25
CA GLN A 81 -13.79 -8.02 3.88
C GLN A 81 -12.31 -7.92 3.50
N ILE A 82 -11.39 -7.92 4.48
CA ILE A 82 -9.95 -7.73 4.24
C ILE A 82 -9.38 -8.65 3.16
N ASP A 83 -9.85 -9.90 3.06
CA ASP A 83 -9.39 -10.80 1.99
C ASP A 83 -9.70 -10.29 0.58
N GLU A 84 -10.82 -9.62 0.38
CA GLU A 84 -11.17 -9.01 -0.91
C GLU A 84 -10.31 -7.79 -1.23
N TYR A 85 -9.88 -7.04 -0.21
CA TYR A 85 -8.92 -5.95 -0.39
C TYR A 85 -7.61 -6.46 -1.01
N TRP A 86 -7.07 -7.56 -0.47
CA TRP A 86 -5.81 -8.12 -0.94
C TRP A 86 -5.89 -8.73 -2.35
N LYS A 87 -7.06 -9.22 -2.76
CA LYS A 87 -7.28 -9.71 -4.13
C LYS A 87 -7.22 -8.59 -5.17
N GLU A 88 -7.59 -7.38 -4.78
CA GLU A 88 -7.62 -6.19 -5.64
C GLU A 88 -6.48 -5.19 -5.34
N PHE A 89 -5.50 -5.60 -4.54
CA PHE A 89 -4.38 -4.75 -4.16
C PHE A 89 -3.57 -4.37 -5.41
N ASP A 90 -3.43 -3.07 -5.68
CA ASP A 90 -2.66 -2.54 -6.80
C ASP A 90 -2.09 -1.17 -6.40
N VAL A 91 -0.76 -1.12 -6.21
CA VAL A 91 -0.02 0.08 -5.77
C VAL A 91 0.08 1.18 -6.82
N THR A 92 -0.57 1.02 -7.97
CA THR A 92 -0.41 1.93 -9.12
C THR A 92 -1.73 2.49 -9.65
N LYS A 93 -2.84 2.11 -9.03
CA LYS A 93 -4.18 2.51 -9.44
C LYS A 93 -4.79 3.41 -8.36
N ALA A 94 -5.01 4.67 -8.70
CA ALA A 94 -5.93 5.55 -7.96
C ALA A 94 -7.37 5.07 -8.23
N TYR A 95 -8.24 5.15 -7.22
CA TYR A 95 -9.56 4.52 -7.20
C TYR A 95 -10.70 5.50 -6.97
#